data_AF-A0A379WYU8-F1
#
_entry.id   AF-A0A379WYU8-F1
#
_cell.length_a   1.000
_cell.length_b   1.000
_cell.length_c   1.000
_cell.angle_alpha   90.00
_cell.angle_beta   90.00
_cell.angle_gamma   90.00
#
_symmetry.space_group_name_H-M   'P 1'
#
loop_
_entity.id
_entity.type
_entity.pdbx_description
1 polymer ?
#
loop_
_entity_poly.entity_id
_entity_poly.type
_entity_poly.pdbx_seq_one_letter_code
_entity_poly.pdbx_strand_id
1 'polypeptide(L)' 'MKNLIAELLLKLAQKEEESKELVAQVEALEIIVTAMLRNMAQNEQEMLIRQVEGHLKA' A
#
# COMPACT_ATOMS: atom_id res chain seq x y z
N MET A 1 -28.56 21.86 11.56
CA MET A 1 -28.23 20.48 11.98
C MET A 1 -28.31 19.46 10.85
N LYS A 2 -29.37 19.41 10.02
CA LYS A 2 -29.44 18.49 8.86
C LYS A 2 -28.28 18.61 7.84
N ASN A 3 -27.73 19.82 7.67
CA ASN A 3 -26.60 20.06 6.75
C ASN A 3 -25.26 19.51 7.25
N LEU A 4 -25.07 19.43 8.57
CA LEU A 4 -23.81 18.95 9.16
C LEU A 4 -23.65 17.44 9.01
N ILE A 5 -24.74 16.68 9.19
CA ILE A 5 -24.73 15.23 9.01
C ILE A 5 -24.45 14.88 7.54
N ALA A 6 -25.06 15.60 6.59
CA ALA A 6 -24.82 15.40 5.17
C ALA A 6 -23.36 15.69 4.78
N GLU A 7 -22.77 16.77 5.31
CA GLU A 7 -21.37 17.12 5.07
C GLU A 7 -20.40 16.09 5.66
N LEU A 8 -20.67 15.58 6.86
CA LEU A 8 -19.87 14.52 7.48
C LEU A 8 -19.97 13.20 6.70
N LEU A 9 -21.15 12.82 6.23
CA LEU A 9 -21.34 11.64 5.40
C LEU A 9 -20.62 11.76 4.06
N LEU A 10 -20.61 12.95 3.45
CA LEU A 10 -19.87 13.20 2.21
C LEU A 10 -18.35 13.08 2.44
N LYS A 11 -17.83 13.68 3.53
CA LYS A 11 -16.41 13.57 3.91
C LYS A 11 -16.00 12.13 4.20
N LEU A 12 -16.87 11.35 4.86
CA LEU A 12 -16.64 9.93 5.11
C LEU A 12 -16.60 9.12 3.81
N ALA A 13 -17.53 9.36 2.89
CA ALA A 13 -17.54 8.70 1.59
C ALA A 13 -16.29 9.04 0.74
N GLN A 14 -15.86 10.30 0.74
CA GLN A 14 -14.61 10.72 0.08
C GLN A 14 -13.40 9.99 0.66
N LYS A 15 -13.29 9.95 2.00
CA LYS A 15 -12.21 9.24 2.68
C LYS A 15 -12.22 7.73 2.41
N GLU A 16 -13.41 7.12 2.31
CA GLU A 16 -13.55 5.71 1.95
C GLU A 16 -13.07 5.45 0.53
N GLU A 17 -13.39 6.33 -0.42
CA GLU A 17 -12.93 6.20 -1.81
C GLU A 17 -11.42 6.41 -1.92
N GLU A 18 -10.86 7.44 -1.28
CA GLU A 18 -9.41 7.65 -1.19
C GLU A 18 -8.70 6.42 -0.60
N SER A 19 -9.32 5.78 0.42
CA SER A 19 -8.79 4.55 0.99
C SER A 19 -8.84 3.37 0.02
N LYS A 20 -9.88 3.26 -0.83
CA LYS A 20 -9.98 2.21 -1.86
C LYS A 20 -8.95 2.42 -2.96
N GLU A 21 -8.76 3.66 -3.41
CA GLU A 21 -7.72 4.01 -4.39
C GLU A 21 -6.32 3.67 -3.84
N LEU A 22 -6.05 3.99 -2.58
CA LEU A 22 -4.79 3.65 -1.94
C LEU A 22 -4.58 2.13 -1.86
N VAL A 23 -5.61 1.36 -1.50
CA VAL A 23 -5.54 -0.12 -1.49
C VAL A 23 -5.19 -0.65 -2.89
N ALA A 24 -5.87 -0.16 -3.94
CA ALA A 24 -5.59 -0.59 -5.31
C ALA A 24 -4.15 -0.24 -5.76
N GLN A 25 -3.62 0.91 -5.34
CA GLN A 25 -2.23 1.29 -5.61
C GLN A 25 -1.23 0.39 -4.89
N VAL A 26 -1.50 0.02 -3.63
CA VAL A 26 -0.66 -0.89 -2.86
C VAL A 26 -0.65 -2.28 -3.51
N GLU A 27 -1.80 -2.79 -3.95
CA GLU A 27 -1.90 -4.06 -4.67
C GLU A 27 -1.12 -4.04 -5.99
N ALA A 28 -1.24 -2.95 -6.77
CA ALA A 28 -0.46 -2.77 -7.99
C ALA A 28 1.05 -2.75 -7.72
N LEU A 29 1.46 -2.09 -6.64
CA LEU A 29 2.86 -2.04 -6.22
C LEU A 29 3.37 -3.42 -5.79
N GLU A 30 2.57 -4.20 -5.07
CA GLU A 30 2.90 -5.58 -4.69
C GLU A 30 3.16 -6.47 -5.92
N ILE A 31 2.32 -6.35 -6.95
CA ILE A 31 2.48 -7.09 -8.21
C ILE A 31 3.82 -6.71 -8.88
N ILE A 32 4.12 -5.42 -8.95
CA ILE A 32 5.36 -4.92 -9.58
C ILE A 32 6.58 -5.39 -8.79
N VAL A 33 6.59 -5.23 -7.46
CA VAL A 33 7.68 -5.68 -6.60
C VAL A 33 7.88 -7.19 -6.72
N THR A 34 6.81 -7.98 -6.70
CA THR A 34 6.88 -9.44 -6.90
C THR A 34 7.50 -9.79 -8.26
N ALA A 35 7.12 -9.08 -9.32
CA ALA A 35 7.68 -9.28 -10.65
C ALA A 35 9.17 -8.90 -10.71
N MET A 36 9.57 -7.81 -10.06
CA MET A 36 10.97 -7.41 -9.95
C MET A 36 11.78 -8.47 -9.21
N LEU A 37 11.32 -8.92 -8.03
CA LEU A 37 11.98 -9.96 -7.23
C LEU A 37 12.14 -11.28 -8.00
N ARG A 38 11.14 -11.69 -8.79
CA ARG A 38 11.21 -12.91 -9.60
C ARG A 38 12.32 -12.86 -10.66
N ASN A 39 12.67 -11.67 -11.15
CA ASN A 39 13.71 -11.48 -12.16
C ASN A 39 15.10 -11.24 -11.55
N MET A 40 15.22 -11.20 -10.21
CA MET A 40 16.49 -11.03 -9.52
C MET A 40 17.23 -12.34 -9.33
N ALA A 41 18.56 -12.28 -9.25
CA ALA A 41 19.37 -13.41 -8.84
C ALA A 41 19.09 -13.75 -7.36
N GLN A 42 19.11 -15.04 -7.01
CA GLN A 42 18.69 -15.50 -5.68
C GLN A 42 19.50 -14.88 -4.53
N ASN A 43 20.81 -14.69 -4.72
CA ASN A 43 21.69 -14.05 -3.76
C ASN A 43 21.35 -12.55 -3.54
N GLU A 44 20.97 -11.84 -4.59
CA GLU A 44 20.54 -10.44 -4.52
C GLU A 44 19.19 -10.33 -3.81
N GLN A 45 18.27 -11.25 -4.13
CA GLN A 45 16.96 -11.34 -3.49
C GLN A 45 17.09 -11.60 -1.98
N GLU A 46 17.92 -12.56 -1.56
CA GLU A 46 18.16 -12.86 -0.15
C GLU A 46 18.79 -11.69 0.60
N MET A 47 19.72 -10.96 -0.02
CA MET A 47 20.33 -9.76 0.56
C MET A 47 19.27 -8.66 0.76
N LEU A 48 18.43 -8.42 -0.25
CA LEU A 48 17.36 -7.43 -0.19
C LEU A 48 16.35 -7.78 0.92
N ILE A 49 15.93 -9.04 1.02
CA ILE A 49 15.02 -9.50 2.08
C ILE A 49 15.60 -9.20 3.47
N ARG A 50 16.88 -9.55 3.70
CA ARG A 50 17.55 -9.29 4.99
C ARG A 50 17.63 -7.80 5.31
N GLN A 51 17.88 -6.95 4.32
CA GLN A 51 17.90 -5.50 4.52
C GLN A 51 16.51 -4.98 4.91
N VAL A 52 15.46 -5.38 4.20
CA VAL A 52 14.08 -4.95 4.51
C VAL A 52 13.66 -5.42 5.91
N GLU A 53 13.89 -6.69 6.25
CA GLU A 53 13.61 -7.22 7.58
C GLU A 53 14.39 -6.50 8.69
N GLY A 54 15.62 -6.07 8.40
CA GLY A 54 16.43 -5.28 9.32
C GLY A 54 15.84 -3.91 9.61
N HIS A 55 15.31 -3.21 8.59
CA HIS A 55 14.67 -1.90 8.76
C HIS A 55 13.31 -2.00 9.46
N LEU A 56 12.55 -3.09 9.28
CA LEU A 56 11.25 -3.27 9.94
C LEU A 56 11.35 -3.63 11.43
N LYS A 57 12.52 -4.09 11.88
CA LYS A 57 12.78 -4.48 13.28
C LYS A 57 13.46 -3.38 14.10
N ALA A 58 13.81 -2.25 13.48
CA ALA A 58 14.45 -1.09 14.11
C ALA A 58 13.41 -0.02 14.48
#